data_AF-W1XSK9-F1
#
_entry.id   AF-W1XSK9-F1
#
_cell.length_a   1.000
_cell.length_b   1.000
_cell.length_c   1.000
_cell.angle_alpha   90.00
_cell.angle_beta   90.00
_cell.angle_gamma   90.00
#
_symmetry.space_group_name_H-M   'P 1'
#
loop_
_entity.id
_entity.type
_entity.pdbx_description
1 polymer ?
#
loop_
_entity_poly.entity_id
_entity_poly.type
_entity_poly.pdbx_seq_one_letter_code
_entity_poly.pdbx_strand_id
1 'polypeptide(L)' 'MGLFGITEGAIPFAAQDPLRIIPANMIGAMIASVIAAVGGVGDKVAHGGPIVAVLGGISN' A
#
# COMPACT_ATOMS: atom_id res chain seq x y z
N MET A 1 -7.30 -0.56 9.69
CA MET A 1 -5.96 -1.15 9.50
C MET A 1 -5.30 -0.65 8.21
N GLY A 2 -5.85 -0.90 7.01
CA GLY A 2 -5.18 -0.50 5.75
C GLY A 2 -4.88 1.00 5.58
N LEU A 3 -5.70 1.88 6.16
CA LEU A 3 -5.47 3.34 6.11
C LEU A 3 -4.18 3.78 6.81
N PHE A 4 -3.76 3.03 7.83
CA PHE A 4 -2.54 3.23 8.61
C PHE A 4 -1.38 2.35 8.12
N GLY A 5 -1.51 1.74 6.93
CA GLY A 5 -0.49 0.84 6.39
C GLY A 5 -0.47 -0.57 6.99
N ILE A 6 -1.46 -0.91 7.83
CA ILE A 6 -1.58 -2.22 8.48
C ILE A 6 -2.37 -3.16 7.54
N THR A 7 -1.69 -4.12 6.92
CA THR A 7 -2.20 -5.03 5.88
C THR A 7 -2.76 -6.35 6.42
N GLU A 8 -2.82 -6.53 7.73
CA GLU A 8 -3.21 -7.76 8.42
C GLU A 8 -4.67 -8.14 8.16
N GLY A 9 -5.50 -7.16 7.80
CA GLY A 9 -6.87 -7.39 7.32
C GLY A 9 -6.92 -8.20 6.02
N ALA A 10 -5.84 -8.27 5.23
CA ALA A 10 -5.77 -9.06 4.00
C ALA A 10 -5.44 -10.54 4.26
N ILE A 11 -4.90 -10.89 5.43
CA ILE A 11 -4.51 -12.26 5.80
C ILE A 11 -5.70 -13.24 5.77
N PRO A 12 -6.86 -12.98 6.40
CA PRO A 12 -7.98 -13.91 6.36
C PRO A 12 -8.49 -14.14 4.93
N PHE A 13 -8.43 -13.12 4.06
CA PHE A 13 -8.79 -13.26 2.65
C PHE A 13 -7.77 -14.13 1.92
N ALA A 14 -6.47 -13.85 2.05
CA ALA A 14 -5.41 -14.64 1.44
C ALA A 14 -5.40 -16.10 1.94
N ALA A 15 -5.79 -16.35 3.20
CA ALA A 15 -5.94 -17.70 3.74
C ALA A 15 -7.12 -18.47 3.12
N GLN A 16 -8.15 -17.76 2.63
CA GLN A 16 -9.36 -18.36 2.06
C GLN A 16 -9.21 -18.65 0.56
N ASP A 17 -8.54 -17.78 -0.21
CA ASP A 17 -8.24 -17.97 -1.63
C ASP A 17 -6.85 -17.38 -2.01
N PRO A 18 -5.76 -18.10 -1.73
CA PRO A 18 -4.40 -17.58 -1.89
C PRO A 18 -4.02 -17.33 -3.35
N LEU A 19 -4.46 -18.21 -4.27
CA LEU A 19 -4.10 -18.13 -5.69
C LEU A 19 -4.67 -16.89 -6.37
N ARG A 20 -5.81 -16.39 -5.91
CA ARG A 20 -6.41 -15.17 -6.47
C ARG A 20 -5.93 -13.92 -5.76
N ILE A 21 -5.82 -13.98 -4.43
CA ILE A 21 -5.67 -12.77 -3.62
C ILE A 21 -4.23 -12.29 -3.58
N ILE A 22 -3.26 -13.19 -3.47
CA ILE A 22 -1.85 -12.82 -3.44
C ILE A 22 -1.44 -12.14 -4.75
N PRO A 23 -1.71 -12.71 -5.95
CA PRO A 23 -1.32 -12.06 -7.19
C PRO A 23 -2.05 -10.73 -7.42
N ALA A 24 -3.35 -10.65 -7.08
CA ALA A 24 -4.10 -9.41 -7.21
C ALA A 24 -3.49 -8.28 -6.35
N ASN A 25 -3.12 -8.60 -5.11
CA ASN A 25 -2.53 -7.62 -4.20
C ASN A 25 -1.11 -7.20 -4.63
N MET A 26 -0.30 -8.15 -5.12
CA MET A 26 1.02 -7.86 -5.67
C MET A 26 0.95 -6.92 -6.88
N ILE A 27 0.05 -7.20 -7.84
CA ILE A 27 -0.10 -6.38 -9.04
C ILE A 27 -0.57 -4.96 -8.66
N GLY A 28 -1.54 -4.85 -7.76
CA GLY A 28 -1.99 -3.56 -7.25
C GLY A 28 -0.88 -2.76 -6.58
N ALA A 29 -0.09 -3.39 -5.72
CA ALA A 29 1.05 -2.75 -5.04
C ALA A 29 2.15 -2.33 -6.02
N MET A 30 2.45 -3.14 -7.04
CA MET A 30 3.41 -2.80 -8.08
C MET A 30 2.97 -1.57 -8.87
N ILE A 31 1.71 -1.52 -9.31
CA ILE A 31 1.19 -0.36 -10.05
C ILE A 31 1.25 0.91 -9.20
N ALA A 32 0.82 0.84 -7.93
CA ALA A 32 0.89 1.97 -7.02
C ALA A 32 2.34 2.46 -6.80
N SER A 33 3.28 1.55 -6.63
CA SER A 33 4.71 1.87 -6.47
C SER A 33 5.30 2.53 -7.71
N VAL A 34 4.97 2.05 -8.92
CA VAL A 34 5.43 2.64 -10.18
C VAL A 34 4.88 4.06 -10.34
N ILE A 35 3.60 4.27 -10.05
CA ILE A 35 2.99 5.62 -10.10
C ILE A 35 3.71 6.57 -9.14
N ALA A 36 3.98 6.13 -7.91
CA ALA A 36 4.70 6.94 -6.93
C ALA A 36 6.14 7.25 -7.37
N ALA A 37 6.85 6.26 -7.91
CA ALA A 37 8.23 6.41 -8.39
C ALA A 37 8.32 7.38 -9.58
N VAL A 38 7.39 7.28 -10.55
CA VAL A 38 7.33 8.20 -11.70
C VAL A 38 6.93 9.61 -11.25
N GLY A 39 6.06 9.72 -10.24
CA GLY A 39 5.66 11.00 -9.66
C GLY A 39 6.73 11.67 -8.78
N GLY A 40 7.84 10.99 -8.47
CA GLY A 40 8.86 11.50 -7.54
C GLY A 40 8.37 11.57 -6.09
N VAL A 41 7.32 10.83 -5.74
CA VAL A 41 6.67 10.94 -4.43
C VAL A 41 7.55 10.28 -3.36
N GLY A 42 8.00 11.06 -2.38
CA GLY A 42 8.75 10.60 -1.21
C GLY A 42 7.89 10.59 0.05
N ASP A 43 8.05 9.56 0.87
CA ASP A 43 7.43 9.49 2.20
C ASP A 43 8.43 9.96 3.28
N LYS A 44 8.01 10.89 4.14
CA LYS A 44 8.82 11.41 5.25
C LYS A 44 8.63 10.60 6.55
N VAL A 45 7.64 9.70 6.60
CA VAL A 45 7.26 8.94 7.79
C VAL A 45 7.61 7.47 7.62
N ALA A 46 8.05 6.81 8.71
CA ALA A 46 8.48 5.41 8.68
C ALA A 46 7.31 4.39 8.70
N HIS A 47 6.05 4.85 8.66
CA HIS A 47 4.87 4.00 8.60
C HIS A 47 4.11 4.24 7.30
N GLY A 48 3.47 3.21 6.74
CA GLY A 48 2.72 3.33 5.49
C GLY A 48 1.30 3.87 5.67
N GLY A 49 0.58 3.91 4.55
CA GLY A 49 -0.86 4.14 4.50
C GLY A 49 -1.26 5.53 3.96
N PRO A 50 -2.44 5.65 3.33
CA PRO A 50 -2.94 6.93 2.82
C PRO A 50 -3.03 8.04 3.87
N ILE A 51 -3.08 7.69 5.16
CA ILE A 51 -3.07 8.66 6.26
C ILE A 51 -1.87 9.61 6.21
N VAL A 52 -0.72 9.14 5.71
CA VAL A 52 0.49 9.95 5.59
C VAL A 52 0.33 11.06 4.56
N ALA A 53 -0.34 10.76 3.44
CA ALA A 53 -0.66 11.76 2.44
C ALA A 53 -1.65 12.81 2.98
N VAL A 54 -2.68 12.35 3.72
CA VAL A 54 -3.70 13.23 4.30
C VAL A 54 -3.14 14.19 5.35
N LEU A 55 -2.18 13.73 6.16
CA LEU A 55 -1.52 14.56 7.18
C LEU A 55 -0.34 15.39 6.64
N GLY A 56 -0.07 15.37 5.33
CA GLY A 56 0.98 16.18 4.71
C GLY A 56 2.41 15.62 4.87
N GLY A 57 2.55 14.33 5.18
CA GLY A 57 3.83 13.63 5.31
C GLY A 57 4.50 13.25 3.99
N ILE A 58 3.88 13.56 2.85
CA ILE A 58 4.43 13.27 1.52
C ILE A 58 5.25 14.45 0.96
N SER A 59 6.24 14.13 0.13
CA SER A 59 7.08 15.06 -0.64
C SER A 59 7.01 14.69 -2.12
N ASN A 60 7.37 15.64 -3.00
CA ASN A 60 7.46 15.42 -4.45
C ASN A 60 8.76 16.03 -4.99
#